data_AF-A0A0A9YLA0-F1
#
_entry.id   AF-A0A0A9YLA0-F1
#
_cell.length_a   1.000
_cell.length_b   1.000
_cell.length_c   1.000
_cell.angle_alpha   90.00
_cell.angle_beta   90.00
_cell.angle_gamma   90.00
#
_symmetry.space_group_name_H-M   'P 1'
#
loop_
_entity.id
_entity.type
_entity.pdbx_description
1 polymer ?
#
loop_
_entity_poly.entity_id
_entity_poly.type
_entity_poly.pdbx_seq_one_letter_code
_entity_poly.pdbx_strand_id
1 'polypeptide(L)'
;MTILLEIIKCILIHVPPITHIIHLNEISVFLTVWFEPTDVLKAPKPFKTNLWTTISCSSPNMYELEEMASAAGVRLDEELLLENVDGLLKQLVHLAQPLAEHIPVLMVTMGKLGILMLSQCSSDECPRDVLLRPRKPEIYARYYPSVPLSNVTNSLGAGDSTAAGFIDGLLRGLT
;
A
#
# COMPACT_ATOMS: atom_id res chain seq x y z
N MET A 1 -21.63 5.19 -24.43
CA MET A 1 -21.60 4.98 -22.96
C MET A 1 -20.82 3.71 -22.71
N THR A 2 -19.53 3.76 -23.04
CA THR A 2 -18.62 2.62 -23.11
C THR A 2 -17.23 3.22 -22.94
N ILE A 3 -16.33 2.57 -22.20
CA ILE A 3 -14.97 2.99 -21.78
C ILE A 3 -14.94 3.53 -20.33
N LEU A 4 -14.77 2.61 -19.37
CA LEU A 4 -13.80 2.65 -18.25
C LEU A 4 -14.13 1.51 -17.27
N LEU A 5 -13.69 0.30 -17.57
CA LEU A 5 -13.51 -0.74 -16.56
C LEU A 5 -12.00 -0.81 -16.33
N GLU A 6 -11.51 0.09 -15.48
CA GLU A 6 -10.16 0.01 -14.91
C GLU A 6 -10.12 -1.23 -14.02
N ILE A 7 -9.49 -2.29 -14.52
CA ILE A 7 -9.37 -3.54 -13.77
C ILE A 7 -8.26 -3.35 -12.74
N ILE A 8 -8.62 -3.19 -11.47
CA ILE A 8 -7.66 -3.38 -10.37
C ILE A 8 -7.34 -4.88 -10.34
N LYS A 9 -6.11 -5.24 -10.71
CA LYS A 9 -5.65 -6.63 -10.58
C LYS A 9 -4.98 -6.75 -9.21
N CYS A 10 -5.67 -7.39 -8.27
CA CYS A 10 -5.08 -7.79 -7.01
C CYS A 10 -4.14 -8.97 -7.27
N ILE A 11 -2.84 -8.76 -7.13
CA ILE A 11 -1.84 -9.83 -7.29
C ILE A 11 -1.47 -10.32 -5.89
N LEU A 12 -2.14 -11.37 -5.43
CA LEU A 12 -1.68 -12.20 -4.32
C LEU A 12 -0.47 -13.00 -4.80
N ILE A 13 0.75 -12.57 -4.45
CA ILE A 13 1.98 -13.26 -4.89
C ILE A 13 2.19 -14.53 -4.04
N HIS A 14 1.50 -15.61 -4.41
CA HIS A 14 2.00 -16.97 -4.17
C HIS A 14 2.91 -17.32 -5.36
N VAL A 15 4.23 -17.28 -5.16
CA VAL A 15 5.24 -17.43 -6.23
C VAL A 15 5.08 -18.75 -6.98
N PRO A 16 5.29 -18.84 -8.32
CA PRO A 16 5.72 -17.81 -9.30
C PRO A 16 4.57 -17.41 -10.27
N PRO A 17 4.66 -16.34 -11.10
CA PRO A 17 5.89 -15.74 -11.62
C PRO A 17 5.89 -14.19 -11.81
N ILE A 18 7.07 -13.62 -11.70
CA ILE A 18 7.38 -12.24 -12.12
C ILE A 18 7.10 -12.01 -13.63
N THR A 19 6.95 -13.08 -14.43
CA THR A 19 6.62 -12.99 -15.86
C THR A 19 5.18 -12.55 -16.17
N HIS A 20 4.22 -12.71 -15.26
CA HIS A 20 2.83 -12.28 -15.54
C HIS A 20 2.64 -10.76 -15.50
N ILE A 21 3.49 -10.03 -14.76
CA ILE A 21 3.45 -8.56 -14.74
C ILE A 21 3.89 -8.00 -16.10
N ILE A 22 4.87 -8.64 -16.74
CA ILE A 22 5.44 -8.19 -18.02
C ILE A 22 4.41 -8.27 -19.16
N HIS A 23 3.56 -9.30 -19.19
CA HIS A 23 2.62 -9.52 -20.30
C HIS A 23 1.37 -8.61 -20.26
N LEU A 24 1.15 -7.88 -19.18
CA LEU A 24 -0.02 -7.00 -19.03
C LEU A 24 0.21 -5.58 -19.57
N ASN A 25 1.48 -5.20 -19.81
CA ASN A 25 1.83 -3.88 -20.34
C ASN A 25 1.65 -3.76 -21.88
N GLU A 26 1.38 -4.85 -22.60
CA GLU A 26 1.18 -4.81 -24.06
C GLU A 26 -0.26 -4.45 -24.47
N ILE A 27 -1.19 -4.33 -23.51
CA ILE A 27 -2.56 -3.90 -23.76
C ILE A 27 -2.70 -2.51 -23.15
N SER A 28 -3.15 -1.54 -23.93
CA SER A 28 -3.34 -0.11 -23.63
C SER A 28 -4.38 0.20 -22.55
N VAL A 29 -4.27 -0.46 -21.40
CA VAL A 29 -5.09 -0.28 -20.21
C VAL A 29 -4.16 0.18 -19.09
N PHE A 30 -4.46 1.33 -18.47
CA PHE A 30 -3.84 1.72 -17.21
C PHE A 30 -4.24 0.70 -16.15
N LEU A 31 -3.43 -0.34 -15.97
CA LEU A 31 -3.69 -1.38 -14.99
C LEU A 31 -3.13 -0.95 -13.64
N THR A 32 -4.01 -0.63 -12.70
CA THR A 32 -3.64 -0.44 -11.30
C THR A 32 -3.29 -1.79 -10.67
N VAL A 33 -2.03 -1.94 -10.24
CA VAL A 33 -1.55 -3.15 -9.56
C VAL A 33 -1.64 -2.94 -8.05
N TRP A 34 -2.43 -3.77 -7.38
CA TRP A 34 -2.49 -3.84 -5.92
C TRP A 34 -1.67 -5.03 -5.42
N PHE A 35 -0.66 -4.76 -4.58
CA PHE A 35 0.17 -5.77 -3.95
C PHE A 35 -0.23 -5.94 -2.47
N GLU A 36 -0.68 -7.15 -2.12
CA GLU A 36 -0.95 -7.55 -0.74
C GLU A 36 0.15 -8.54 -0.30
N PRO A 37 1.10 -8.15 0.57
CA PRO A 37 2.24 -8.99 0.91
C PRO A 37 1.87 -10.32 1.55
N THR A 38 0.82 -10.34 2.38
CA THR A 38 0.28 -11.50 3.12
C THR A 38 1.23 -12.14 4.16
N ASP A 39 2.54 -12.00 3.99
CA ASP A 39 3.57 -12.62 4.82
C ASP A 39 4.88 -11.83 4.75
N VAL A 40 5.56 -11.68 5.90
CA VAL A 40 6.83 -10.95 6.03
C VAL A 40 7.93 -11.48 5.10
N LEU A 41 8.01 -12.79 4.87
CA LEU A 41 9.00 -13.41 3.97
C LEU A 41 8.65 -13.21 2.48
N LYS A 42 7.40 -12.83 2.18
CA LYS A 42 6.92 -12.53 0.83
C LYS A 42 6.99 -11.05 0.50
N ALA A 43 6.84 -10.19 1.50
CA ALA A 43 6.88 -8.74 1.36
C ALA A 43 8.09 -8.20 0.55
N PRO A 44 9.34 -8.67 0.74
CA PRO A 44 10.49 -8.14 0.00
C PRO A 44 10.61 -8.70 -1.43
N LYS A 45 9.77 -9.66 -1.84
CA LYS A 45 9.95 -10.36 -3.12
C LYS A 45 9.90 -9.45 -4.36
N PRO A 46 8.96 -8.48 -4.48
CA PRO A 46 8.93 -7.60 -5.65
C PRO A 46 10.21 -6.78 -5.82
N PHE A 47 10.83 -6.39 -4.70
CA PHE A 47 12.02 -5.54 -4.64
C PHE A 47 13.30 -6.21 -5.17
N LYS A 48 13.27 -7.52 -5.44
CA LYS A 48 14.37 -8.24 -6.11
C LYS A 48 14.57 -7.82 -7.57
N THR A 49 13.64 -7.06 -8.13
CA THR A 49 13.69 -6.56 -9.51
C THR A 49 13.17 -5.12 -9.55
N ASN A 50 13.55 -4.33 -10.55
CA ASN A 50 13.05 -2.95 -10.70
C ASN A 50 11.52 -2.85 -10.95
N LEU A 51 10.84 -3.99 -11.17
CA LEU A 51 9.40 -4.04 -11.41
C LEU A 51 8.56 -3.67 -10.19
N TRP A 52 9.14 -3.63 -8.97
CA TRP A 52 8.41 -3.15 -7.79
C TRP A 52 7.88 -1.71 -7.99
N THR A 53 8.56 -0.90 -8.80
CA THR A 53 8.13 0.47 -9.15
C THR A 53 6.88 0.53 -10.04
N THR A 54 6.37 -0.62 -10.52
CA THR A 54 5.10 -0.73 -11.25
C THR A 54 3.90 -0.96 -10.33
N ILE A 55 4.14 -1.26 -9.05
CA ILE A 55 3.09 -1.40 -8.05
C ILE A 55 2.41 -0.04 -7.86
N SER A 56 1.09 -0.01 -8.00
CA SER A 56 0.29 1.21 -7.87
C SER A 56 -0.20 1.40 -6.44
N CYS A 57 -0.56 0.29 -5.80
CA CYS A 57 -1.06 0.25 -4.43
C CYS A 57 -0.44 -0.92 -3.65
N SER A 58 -0.23 -0.75 -2.36
CA SER A 58 0.20 -1.85 -1.48
C SER A 58 -0.39 -1.68 -0.08
N SER A 59 -0.69 -2.79 0.61
CA SER A 59 -1.29 -2.76 1.95
C SER A 59 -0.55 -3.60 3.02
N PRO A 60 0.75 -3.38 3.22
CA PRO A 60 1.52 -4.13 4.20
C PRO A 60 1.02 -3.88 5.63
N ASN A 61 1.24 -4.85 6.53
CA ASN A 61 1.32 -4.54 7.95
C ASN A 61 2.70 -3.93 8.32
N MET A 62 2.87 -3.49 9.58
CA MET A 62 4.13 -2.85 10.04
C MET A 62 5.38 -3.72 9.80
N TYR A 63 5.30 -5.03 10.06
CA TYR A 63 6.43 -5.94 9.90
C TYR A 63 6.76 -6.21 8.43
N GLU A 64 5.74 -6.31 7.58
CA GLU A 64 5.93 -6.42 6.13
C GLU A 64 6.52 -5.14 5.54
N LEU A 65 6.13 -3.97 6.04
CA LEU A 65 6.71 -2.69 5.64
C LEU A 65 8.21 -2.63 5.96
N GLU A 66 8.62 -3.08 7.15
CA GLU A 66 10.04 -3.13 7.53
C GLU A 66 10.85 -3.98 6.54
N GLU A 67 10.35 -5.15 6.17
CA GLU A 67 11.00 -6.03 5.19
C GLU A 67 11.05 -5.42 3.78
N MET A 68 9.95 -4.77 3.35
CA MET A 68 9.91 -4.04 2.08
C MET A 68 10.91 -2.88 2.06
N ALA A 69 10.95 -2.08 3.13
CA ALA A 69 11.85 -0.95 3.27
C ALA A 69 13.31 -1.38 3.26
N SER A 70 13.64 -2.43 4.03
CA SER A 70 14.97 -3.05 4.04
C SER A 70 15.38 -3.52 2.65
N ALA A 71 14.48 -4.18 1.91
CA ALA A 71 14.74 -4.63 0.55
C ALA A 71 14.89 -3.48 -0.46
N ALA A 72 14.27 -2.32 -0.19
CA ALA A 72 14.46 -1.08 -0.94
C ALA A 72 15.73 -0.30 -0.53
N GLY A 73 16.49 -0.80 0.45
CA GLY A 73 17.71 -0.14 0.95
C GLY A 73 17.46 0.93 2.03
N VAL A 74 16.24 1.02 2.56
CA VAL A 74 15.87 1.92 3.66
C VAL A 74 15.99 1.16 4.97
N ARG A 75 16.63 1.77 5.97
CA ARG A 75 16.75 1.21 7.32
C ARG A 75 16.22 2.19 8.34
N LEU A 76 15.65 1.66 9.42
CA LEU A 76 15.39 2.45 10.62
C LEU A 76 16.72 2.91 11.20
N ASP A 77 16.76 4.18 11.59
CA ASP A 77 17.76 4.64 12.52
C ASP A 77 17.38 4.13 13.92
N GLU A 78 18.34 3.59 14.67
CA GLU A 78 18.10 3.07 16.02
C GLU A 78 17.58 4.17 16.96
N GLU A 79 17.89 5.43 16.66
CA GLU A 79 17.43 6.61 17.41
C GLU A 79 15.92 6.91 17.26
N LEU A 80 15.24 6.32 16.27
CA LEU A 80 13.82 6.56 16.04
C LEU A 80 12.90 5.71 16.92
N LEU A 81 13.42 4.79 17.74
CA LEU A 81 12.66 3.90 18.64
C LEU A 81 11.92 4.69 19.73
N LEU A 82 10.67 5.08 19.46
CA LEU A 82 9.83 5.87 20.34
C LEU A 82 8.62 5.04 20.79
N GLU A 83 8.34 5.04 22.10
CA GLU A 83 7.39 4.10 22.74
C GLU A 83 5.90 4.48 22.61
N ASN A 84 5.57 5.57 21.92
CA ASN A 84 4.20 6.06 21.76
C ASN A 84 3.72 6.05 20.30
N VAL A 85 2.42 6.25 20.09
CA VAL A 85 1.81 6.20 18.75
C VAL A 85 2.45 7.23 17.81
N ASP A 86 2.71 8.46 18.27
CA ASP A 86 3.34 9.49 17.43
C ASP A 86 4.75 9.08 17.00
N GLY A 87 5.48 8.43 17.88
CA GLY A 87 6.80 7.86 17.64
C GLY A 87 6.80 6.76 16.60
N LEU A 88 5.88 5.81 16.76
CA LEU A 88 5.63 4.75 15.78
C LEU A 88 5.25 5.34 14.42
N LEU A 89 4.35 6.35 14.38
CA LEU A 89 3.97 7.00 13.12
C LEU A 89 5.17 7.64 12.43
N LYS A 90 6.08 8.29 13.17
CA LYS A 90 7.32 8.83 12.59
C LYS A 90 8.23 7.76 12.00
N GLN A 91 8.41 6.62 12.69
CA GLN A 91 9.17 5.48 12.18
C GLN A 91 8.56 4.92 10.90
N LEU A 92 7.24 4.69 10.90
CA LEU A 92 6.55 4.12 9.76
C LEU A 92 6.55 5.09 8.57
N VAL A 93 6.43 6.41 8.79
CA VAL A 93 6.60 7.41 7.73
C VAL A 93 8.03 7.37 7.17
N HIS A 94 9.06 7.31 8.02
CA HIS A 94 10.46 7.19 7.58
C HIS A 94 10.68 5.97 6.68
N LEU A 95 10.10 4.82 7.04
CA LEU A 95 10.21 3.59 6.24
C LEU A 95 9.36 3.65 4.96
N ALA A 96 8.16 4.20 5.04
CA ALA A 96 7.19 4.16 3.95
C ALA A 96 7.42 5.24 2.90
N GLN A 97 7.99 6.40 3.26
CA GLN A 97 8.12 7.54 2.36
C GLN A 97 8.93 7.22 1.09
N PRO A 98 10.13 6.59 1.16
CA PRO A 98 10.89 6.26 -0.05
C PRO A 98 10.17 5.24 -0.96
N LEU A 99 9.32 4.40 -0.37
CA LEU A 99 8.51 3.44 -1.12
C LEU A 99 7.34 4.15 -1.80
N ALA A 100 6.73 5.13 -1.13
CA ALA A 100 5.61 5.93 -1.63
C ALA A 100 5.99 6.90 -2.77
N GLU A 101 7.28 7.17 -2.98
CA GLU A 101 7.78 7.85 -4.19
C GLU A 101 7.47 7.04 -5.46
N HIS A 102 7.43 5.72 -5.33
CA HIS A 102 7.20 4.80 -6.45
C HIS A 102 5.86 4.06 -6.38
N ILE A 103 5.27 3.93 -5.19
CA ILE A 103 3.98 3.29 -4.91
C ILE A 103 2.96 4.38 -4.51
N PRO A 104 2.14 4.89 -5.45
CA PRO A 104 1.28 6.06 -5.22
C PRO A 104 0.30 5.96 -4.05
N VAL A 105 -0.10 4.75 -3.65
CA VAL A 105 -0.95 4.51 -2.48
C VAL A 105 -0.35 3.38 -1.63
N LEU A 106 0.12 3.71 -0.43
CA LEU A 106 0.69 2.76 0.50
C LEU A 106 -0.12 2.78 1.81
N MET A 107 -0.86 1.71 2.07
CA MET A 107 -1.77 1.57 3.21
C MET A 107 -1.16 0.65 4.27
N VAL A 108 -0.45 1.22 5.24
CA VAL A 108 0.20 0.46 6.31
C VAL A 108 -0.81 0.14 7.42
N THR A 109 -1.07 -1.14 7.64
CA THR A 109 -1.98 -1.61 8.70
C THR A 109 -1.22 -1.81 10.02
N MET A 110 -1.80 -1.29 11.11
CA MET A 110 -1.19 -1.31 12.46
C MET A 110 -2.10 -2.02 13.48
N GLY A 111 -2.97 -2.91 13.01
CA GLY A 111 -3.92 -3.66 13.82
C GLY A 111 -4.82 -2.75 14.66
N LYS A 112 -4.78 -2.90 15.99
CA LYS A 112 -5.58 -2.09 16.94
C LYS A 112 -5.25 -0.60 16.92
N LEU A 113 -4.11 -0.20 16.36
CA LEU A 113 -3.74 1.21 16.25
C LEU A 113 -4.36 1.87 15.02
N GLY A 114 -4.83 1.11 14.03
CA GLY A 114 -5.48 1.65 12.84
C GLY A 114 -4.58 1.58 11.61
N ILE A 115 -4.63 2.61 10.77
CA ILE A 115 -4.02 2.63 9.44
C ILE A 115 -3.21 3.91 9.25
N LEU A 116 -2.00 3.79 8.73
CA LEU A 116 -1.21 4.90 8.21
C LEU A 116 -1.22 4.81 6.68
N MET A 117 -1.74 5.84 6.03
CA MET A 117 -1.80 5.93 4.57
C MET A 117 -0.80 6.97 4.08
N LEU A 118 0.11 6.57 3.19
CA LEU A 118 0.93 7.48 2.41
C LEU A 118 0.40 7.49 0.98
N SER A 119 0.22 8.69 0.42
CA SER A 119 -0.23 8.80 -0.96
C SER A 119 0.23 10.09 -1.64
N GLN A 120 0.27 10.07 -2.97
CA GLN A 120 0.46 11.28 -3.81
C GLN A 120 -0.85 12.05 -4.01
N CYS A 121 -1.75 11.93 -3.04
CA CYS A 121 -3.08 12.50 -3.00
C CYS A 121 -3.15 13.52 -1.88
N SER A 122 -3.47 14.77 -2.20
CA SER A 122 -3.84 15.76 -1.17
C SER A 122 -5.23 15.46 -0.61
N SER A 123 -5.61 16.08 0.50
CA SER A 123 -6.88 15.83 1.21
C SER A 123 -8.12 16.05 0.35
N ASP A 124 -8.01 16.92 -0.65
CA ASP A 124 -9.13 17.39 -1.46
C ASP A 124 -9.21 16.67 -2.81
N GLU A 125 -8.29 15.73 -3.06
CA GLU A 125 -8.22 14.93 -4.29
C GLU A 125 -8.77 13.53 -4.05
N CYS A 126 -9.43 12.96 -5.06
CA CYS A 126 -9.82 11.56 -5.04
C CYS A 126 -8.61 10.68 -5.38
N PRO A 127 -8.27 9.63 -4.60
CA PRO A 127 -7.15 8.77 -4.92
C PRO A 127 -7.33 8.03 -6.26
N ARG A 128 -8.56 7.86 -6.75
CA ARG A 128 -8.85 7.36 -8.11
C ARG A 128 -8.14 8.20 -9.17
N ASP A 129 -8.21 9.53 -9.06
CA ASP A 129 -7.60 10.44 -10.03
C ASP A 129 -6.07 10.41 -9.94
N VAL A 130 -5.53 10.15 -8.74
CA VAL A 130 -4.09 10.01 -8.51
C VAL A 130 -3.52 8.78 -9.21
N LEU A 131 -4.27 7.68 -9.25
CA LEU A 131 -3.84 6.44 -9.90
C LEU A 131 -3.84 6.54 -11.43
N LEU A 132 -4.54 7.52 -12.01
CA LEU A 132 -4.72 7.68 -13.46
C LEU A 132 -3.87 8.79 -14.07
N ARG A 133 -3.23 9.63 -13.24
CA ARG A 133 -2.45 10.79 -13.68
C ARG A 133 -0.94 10.54 -13.54
N PRO A 134 -0.11 11.39 -14.18
CA PRO A 134 1.34 11.37 -13.94
C PRO A 134 1.68 11.59 -12.47
N ARG A 135 2.73 10.91 -12.01
CA ARG A 135 3.20 10.96 -10.61
C ARG A 135 3.58 12.38 -10.18
N LYS A 136 3.26 12.71 -8.93
CA LYS A 136 3.65 13.96 -8.27
C LYS A 136 4.74 13.67 -7.22
N PRO A 137 5.67 14.61 -6.99
CA PRO A 137 6.69 14.43 -5.96
C PRO A 137 6.13 14.55 -4.54
N GLU A 138 5.00 15.23 -4.34
CA GLU A 138 4.43 15.44 -3.01
C GLU A 138 3.79 14.15 -2.46
N ILE A 139 4.18 13.79 -1.24
CA ILE A 139 3.65 12.64 -0.49
C ILE A 139 2.96 13.17 0.77
N TYR A 140 1.72 12.71 0.97
CA TYR A 140 0.90 13.04 2.13
C TYR A 140 0.74 11.80 3.01
N ALA A 141 1.04 11.94 4.30
CA ALA A 141 0.79 10.91 5.31
C ALA A 141 -0.50 11.23 6.08
N ARG A 142 -1.39 10.25 6.24
CA ARG A 142 -2.64 10.36 6.99
C ARG A 142 -2.80 9.18 7.93
N TYR A 143 -3.08 9.47 9.19
CA TYR A 143 -3.34 8.47 10.20
C TYR A 143 -4.84 8.35 10.47
N TYR A 144 -5.37 7.14 10.33
CA TYR A 144 -6.75 6.79 10.64
C TYR A 144 -6.76 5.86 11.87
N PRO A 145 -7.09 6.38 13.07
CA PRO A 145 -7.10 5.58 14.28
C PRO A 145 -8.19 4.50 14.21
N SER A 146 -7.91 3.32 14.75
CA SER A 146 -8.92 2.27 14.85
C SER A 146 -9.99 2.62 15.89
N VAL A 147 -11.23 2.19 15.63
CA VAL A 147 -12.31 2.27 16.62
C VAL A 147 -12.23 1.03 17.52
N PRO A 148 -12.09 1.19 18.85
CA PRO A 148 -12.04 0.04 19.76
C PRO A 148 -13.32 -0.80 19.67
N LEU A 149 -13.17 -2.10 19.45
CA LEU A 149 -14.27 -3.07 19.45
C LEU A 149 -14.19 -3.94 20.70
N SER A 150 -15.27 -4.01 21.49
CA SER A 150 -15.29 -4.72 22.77
C SER A 150 -15.39 -6.25 22.64
N ASN A 151 -15.76 -6.77 21.46
CA ASN A 151 -16.10 -8.18 21.25
C ASN A 151 -15.44 -8.77 19.99
N VAL A 152 -14.14 -8.55 19.80
CA VAL A 152 -13.40 -9.14 18.67
C VAL A 152 -13.25 -10.64 18.90
N THR A 153 -13.99 -11.45 18.14
CA THR A 153 -13.88 -12.91 18.17
C THR A 153 -12.81 -13.45 17.22
N ASN A 154 -12.51 -12.71 16.14
CA ASN A 154 -11.52 -13.05 15.14
C ASN A 154 -11.03 -11.79 14.41
N SER A 155 -9.75 -11.76 14.04
CA SER A 155 -9.13 -10.70 13.25
C SER A 155 -8.46 -11.21 11.96
N LEU A 156 -8.59 -12.51 11.65
CA LEU A 156 -8.12 -13.09 10.40
C LEU A 156 -8.83 -12.42 9.21
N GLY A 157 -8.05 -11.97 8.23
CA GLY A 157 -8.57 -11.30 7.03
C GLY A 157 -9.05 -9.86 7.26
N ALA A 158 -8.80 -9.25 8.43
CA ALA A 158 -9.14 -7.85 8.68
C ALA A 158 -8.40 -6.90 7.72
N GLY A 159 -7.13 -7.19 7.43
CA GLY A 159 -6.33 -6.47 6.44
C GLY A 159 -6.92 -6.60 5.03
N ASP A 160 -7.19 -7.83 4.59
CA ASP A 160 -7.82 -8.09 3.28
C ASP A 160 -9.18 -7.39 3.14
N SER A 161 -10.01 -7.44 4.17
CA SER A 161 -11.33 -6.78 4.18
C SER A 161 -11.20 -5.27 4.12
N THR A 162 -10.19 -4.71 4.78
CA THR A 162 -9.87 -3.27 4.72
C THR A 162 -9.44 -2.87 3.31
N ALA A 163 -8.50 -3.61 2.71
CA ALA A 163 -8.04 -3.37 1.34
C ALA A 163 -9.20 -3.49 0.34
N ALA A 164 -10.03 -4.53 0.46
CA ALA A 164 -11.21 -4.72 -0.39
C ALA A 164 -12.22 -3.58 -0.25
N GLY A 165 -12.48 -3.11 0.97
CA GLY A 165 -13.36 -1.98 1.23
C GLY A 165 -12.84 -0.68 0.62
N PHE A 166 -11.52 -0.43 0.72
CA PHE A 166 -10.89 0.71 0.07
C PHE A 166 -10.98 0.63 -1.46
N ILE A 167 -10.75 -0.55 -2.04
CA ILE A 167 -10.91 -0.81 -3.48
C ILE A 167 -12.36 -0.55 -3.94
N ASP A 168 -13.35 -1.05 -3.21
CA ASP A 168 -14.77 -0.79 -3.53
C ASP A 168 -15.08 0.71 -3.46
N GLY A 169 -14.56 1.42 -2.45
CA GLY A 169 -14.66 2.87 -2.34
C GLY A 169 -14.05 3.61 -3.52
N LEU A 170 -12.83 3.23 -3.94
CA LEU A 170 -12.16 3.80 -5.11
C LEU A 170 -12.96 3.60 -6.40
N LEU A 171 -13.47 2.37 -6.61
CA LEU A 171 -14.25 2.03 -7.80
C LEU A 171 -15.56 2.81 -7.87
N ARG A 172 -16.13 3.18 -6.71
CA ARG A 172 -17.34 4.01 -6.60
C ARG A 172 -17.06 5.52 -6.53
N GLY A 173 -15.81 5.95 -6.44
CA GLY A 173 -15.43 7.36 -6.30
C GLY A 173 -15.78 7.96 -4.93
N LEU A 174 -15.68 7.18 -3.85
CA LEU A 174 -16.09 7.56 -2.48
C LEU A 174 -14.92 7.87 -1.53
N THR A 175 -13.68 7.67 -1.97
CA THR A 175 -12.45 7.82 -1.19
C THR A 175 -11.75 9.13 -1.47
#